data_AF-A0A967HKP9-F1
#
_entry.id   AF-A0A967HKP9-F1
#
_cell.length_a   1.000
_cell.length_b   1.000
_cell.length_c   1.000
_cell.angle_alpha   90.00
_cell.angle_beta   90.00
_cell.angle_gamma   90.00
#
_symmetry.space_group_name_H-M   'P 1'
#
loop_
_entity.id
_entity.type
_entity.pdbx_description
1 polymer ?
#
loop_
_entity_poly.entity_id
_entity_poly.type
_entity_poly.pdbx_seq_one_letter_code
_entity_poly.pdbx_strand_id
1 'polypeptide(L)'
;SHETACLLNASDEDAEVRITLYFSDREPVGPYRLTVPARRTRHVRFNELEDPVRVPRGTDYASVIESSVPIVVQHTRLDSRQAENALLSTVAFPAG
;
A
#
# COMPACT_ATOMS: atom_id res chain seq x y z
N SER A 1 -11.36 -7.98 6.51
CA SER A 1 -10.02 -8.00 5.89
C SER A 1 -9.37 -6.65 6.05
N HIS A 2 -8.15 -6.64 6.60
CA HIS A 2 -7.29 -5.48 6.75
C HIS A 2 -6.11 -5.69 5.80
N GLU A 3 -6.07 -4.93 4.71
CA GLU A 3 -4.96 -4.93 3.77
C GLU A 3 -4.04 -3.75 4.08
N THR A 4 -2.78 -4.06 4.40
CA THR A 4 -1.78 -3.09 4.82
C THR A 4 -0.51 -3.27 4.01
N ALA A 5 -0.01 -2.19 3.41
CA ALA A 5 1.35 -2.12 2.89
C ALA A 5 2.29 -1.58 3.97
N CYS A 6 3.28 -2.37 4.36
CA CYS A 6 4.37 -1.94 5.21
C CYS A 6 5.49 -1.41 4.31
N LEU A 7 5.75 -0.11 4.40
CA LEU A 7 6.76 0.60 3.61
C LEU A 7 7.97 0.86 4.50
N LEU A 8 9.16 0.44 4.07
CA LEU A 8 10.42 0.78 4.72
C LEU A 8 11.25 1.66 3.78
N ASN A 9 11.54 2.88 4.23
CA ASN A 9 12.53 3.75 3.63
C ASN A 9 13.85 3.60 4.41
N ALA A 10 14.82 2.89 3.81
CA ALA A 10 16.14 2.71 4.38
C ALA A 10 17.16 3.77 3.90
N SER A 11 16.73 4.71 3.05
CA SER A 11 17.56 5.79 2.53
C SER A 11 17.68 6.96 3.52
N ASP A 12 18.56 7.90 3.17
CA ASP A 12 18.82 9.14 3.92
C ASP A 12 17.93 10.32 3.49
N GLU A 13 17.03 10.10 2.53
CA GLU A 13 16.11 11.10 1.99
C GLU A 13 14.66 10.71 2.28
N ASP A 14 13.77 11.70 2.40
CA ASP A 14 12.34 11.44 2.56
C ASP A 14 11.76 10.86 1.26
N ALA A 15 11.03 9.76 1.37
CA ALA A 15 10.43 9.09 0.23
C ALA A 15 9.03 9.64 -0.04
N GLU A 16 8.89 10.40 -1.13
CA GLU A 16 7.59 10.72 -1.72
C GLU A 16 7.02 9.49 -2.42
N VAL A 17 5.92 8.95 -1.89
CA VAL A 17 5.27 7.73 -2.37
C VAL A 17 3.92 8.06 -3.02
N ARG A 18 3.66 7.41 -4.17
CA ARG A 18 2.40 7.48 -4.91
C ARG A 18 1.81 6.09 -5.04
N ILE A 19 0.57 5.92 -4.62
CA ILE A 19 -0.17 4.66 -4.76
C ILE A 19 -1.29 4.85 -5.77
N THR A 20 -1.39 3.96 -6.75
CA THR A 20 -2.50 3.91 -7.72
C THR A 20 -3.20 2.57 -7.60
N LEU A 21 -4.53 2.58 -7.46
CA LEU A 21 -5.35 1.38 -7.35
C LEU A 21 -6.01 1.07 -8.69
N TYR A 22 -5.92 -0.19 -9.12
CA TYR A 22 -6.52 -0.72 -10.33
C TYR A 22 -7.67 -1.65 -9.97
N PHE A 23 -8.81 -1.48 -10.63
CA PHE A 23 -10.02 -2.26 -10.42
C PHE A 23 -10.35 -3.08 -11.66
N SER A 24 -11.15 -4.13 -11.52
CA SER A 24 -11.53 -4.99 -12.65
C SER A 24 -12.61 -4.40 -13.55
N ASP A 25 -13.38 -3.42 -13.05
CA ASP A 25 -14.62 -2.94 -13.66
C ASP A 25 -14.67 -1.42 -13.89
N ARG A 26 -13.57 -0.70 -13.59
CA ARG A 26 -13.51 0.77 -13.69
C ARG A 26 -12.07 1.29 -13.79
N GLU A 27 -11.96 2.56 -14.16
CA GLU A 27 -10.68 3.26 -14.28
C GLU A 27 -9.88 3.29 -12.95
N PRO A 28 -8.53 3.33 -13.03
CA PRO A 28 -7.68 3.42 -11.87
C PRO A 28 -7.93 4.68 -11.04
N VAL A 29 -7.66 4.59 -9.74
CA VAL A 29 -7.83 5.69 -8.80
C VAL A 29 -6.49 6.01 -8.15
N GLY A 30 -6.12 7.30 -8.19
CA GLY A 30 -4.89 7.79 -7.59
C GLY A 30 -4.39 9.07 -8.27
N PRO A 31 -3.15 9.49 -7.96
CA PRO A 31 -2.29 8.87 -6.96
C PRO A 31 -2.68 9.30 -5.54
N TYR A 32 -2.78 8.35 -4.63
CA TYR A 32 -2.76 8.60 -3.19
C TYR A 32 -1.33 8.96 -2.79
N ARG A 33 -1.13 10.12 -2.17
CA ARG A 33 0.21 10.64 -1.86
C ARG A 33 0.51 10.51 -0.38
N LEU A 34 1.71 10.05 -0.05
CA LEU A 34 2.21 9.98 1.31
C LEU A 34 3.74 10.04 1.35
N THR A 35 4.28 10.55 2.45
CA THR A 35 5.73 10.58 2.69
C THR A 35 6.13 9.48 3.67
N VAL A 36 7.20 8.75 3.38
CA VAL A 36 7.88 7.87 4.34
C VAL A 36 9.22 8.53 4.69
N PRO A 37 9.38 9.08 5.92
CA PRO A 37 10.60 9.81 6.26
C PRO A 37 11.86 8.95 6.14
N ALA A 38 13.01 9.61 5.97
CA ALA A 38 14.32 8.95 5.94
C ALA A 38 14.51 7.99 7.13
N ARG A 39 15.02 6.78 6.86
CA ARG A 39 15.28 5.72 7.87
C ARG A 39 14.05 5.39 8.74
N ARG A 40 12.84 5.33 8.16
CA ARG A 40 11.59 5.00 8.88
C ARG A 40 10.75 3.95 8.15
N THR A 41 9.87 3.31 8.92
CA THR A 41 8.78 2.47 8.40
C THR A 41 7.45 3.21 8.50
N ARG A 42 6.53 2.92 7.58
CA ARG A 42 5.14 3.40 7.61
C ARG A 42 4.20 2.29 7.19
N HIS A 43 3.22 1.98 8.04
CA HIS A 43 2.18 1.00 7.73
C HIS A 43 0.98 1.76 7.16
N VAL A 44 0.63 1.46 5.91
CA VAL A 44 -0.46 2.12 5.18
C VAL A 44 -1.60 1.14 5.02
N ARG A 45 -2.73 1.44 5.64
CA ARG A 45 -3.97 0.69 5.48
C ARG A 45 -4.76 1.26 4.32
N PHE A 46 -5.06 0.44 3.32
CA PHE A 46 -5.70 0.91 2.10
C PHE A 46 -7.12 1.46 2.33
N ASN A 47 -7.82 0.96 3.36
CA ASN A 47 -9.15 1.46 3.73
C ASN A 47 -9.15 2.83 4.43
N GLU A 48 -7.97 3.34 4.82
CA GLU A 48 -7.76 4.67 5.40
C GLU A 48 -7.29 5.68 4.34
N LEU A 49 -7.17 5.27 3.07
CA LEU A 49 -6.88 6.16 1.95
C LEU A 49 -8.17 6.87 1.51
N GLU A 50 -8.18 8.20 1.56
CA GLU A 50 -9.38 9.03 1.39
C GLU A 50 -9.31 10.07 0.26
N ASP A 51 -8.12 10.47 -0.17
CA ASP A 51 -7.86 11.48 -1.22
C ASP A 51 -7.02 10.85 -2.35
N PRO A 52 -7.50 10.78 -3.61
CA PRO A 52 -8.60 11.56 -4.22
C PRO A 52 -10.02 11.06 -3.93
N VAL A 53 -10.18 9.80 -3.52
CA VAL A 53 -11.47 9.25 -3.12
C VAL A 53 -11.26 8.12 -2.13
N ARG A 54 -12.21 7.94 -1.20
CA ARG A 54 -12.16 6.83 -0.24
C ARG A 54 -12.22 5.48 -0.95
N VAL A 55 -11.30 4.59 -0.60
CA VAL A 55 -11.24 3.24 -1.16
C VAL A 55 -12.47 2.43 -0.72
N PRO A 56 -13.26 1.87 -1.65
CA PRO A 56 -14.42 1.05 -1.32
C PRO A 56 -14.04 -0.20 -0.52
N ARG A 57 -14.89 -0.55 0.44
CA ARG A 57 -14.74 -1.80 1.20
C ARG A 57 -15.35 -2.97 0.42
N GLY A 58 -14.71 -4.13 0.50
CA GLY A 58 -15.23 -5.35 -0.12
C GLY A 58 -15.11 -5.39 -1.64
N THR A 59 -14.27 -4.53 -2.22
CA THR A 59 -13.96 -4.51 -3.66
C THR A 59 -12.54 -5.02 -3.86
N ASP A 60 -12.35 -5.93 -4.82
CA ASP A 60 -11.03 -6.39 -5.21
C ASP A 60 -10.30 -5.33 -6.05
N TYR A 61 -9.01 -5.16 -5.80
CA TYR A 61 -8.13 -4.25 -6.53
C TYR A 61 -6.70 -4.76 -6.52
N ALA A 62 -5.89 -4.23 -7.44
CA ALA A 62 -4.43 -4.31 -7.41
C ALA A 62 -3.86 -2.91 -7.15
N SER A 63 -2.58 -2.83 -6.75
CA SER A 63 -1.92 -1.55 -6.53
C SER A 63 -0.55 -1.47 -7.19
N VAL A 64 -0.23 -0.29 -7.70
CA VAL A 64 1.12 0.13 -8.07
C VAL A 64 1.59 1.14 -7.04
N ILE A 65 2.81 0.97 -6.53
CA ILE A 65 3.42 1.83 -5.52
C ILE A 65 4.73 2.36 -6.10
N GLU A 66 4.76 3.66 -6.36
CA GLU A 66 5.92 4.36 -6.90
C GLU A 66 6.56 5.19 -5.80
N SER A 67 7.89 5.33 -5.82
CA SER A 67 8.61 6.15 -4.86
C SER A 67 9.74 6.94 -5.53
N SER A 68 10.01 8.12 -5.01
CA SER A 68 11.14 8.98 -5.44
C SER A 68 12.51 8.43 -5.08
N VAL A 69 12.59 7.54 -4.09
CA VAL A 69 13.82 6.84 -3.66
C VAL A 69 13.53 5.34 -3.45
N PRO A 70 14.55 4.46 -3.47
CA PRO A 70 14.34 3.04 -3.22
C PRO A 70 13.70 2.78 -1.84
N ILE A 71 12.58 2.04 -1.85
CA ILE A 71 11.90 1.58 -0.64
C ILE A 71 11.62 0.07 -0.71
N VAL A 72 11.45 -0.57 0.45
CA VAL A 72 10.94 -1.94 0.54
C VAL A 72 9.43 -1.88 0.81
N VAL A 73 8.66 -2.67 0.07
CA VAL A 73 7.21 -2.77 0.23
C VAL A 73 6.84 -4.22 0.54
N GLN A 74 6.22 -4.43 1.69
CA GLN A 74 5.66 -5.72 2.09
C GLN A 74 4.14 -5.58 2.20
N HIS A 75 3.41 -6.36 1.41
CA HIS A 75 1.96 -6.47 1.59
C HIS A 75 1.64 -7.46 2.69
N THR A 76 0.69 -7.11 3.54
CA THR A 76 0.11 -7.98 4.56
C THR A 76 -1.40 -7.94 4.43
N ARG A 77 -2.01 -9.11 4.37
CA ARG A 77 -3.47 -9.28 4.43
C ARG A 77 -3.79 -10.03 5.71
N LEU A 78 -4.56 -9.39 6.58
CA LEU A 78 -5.11 -10.01 7.79
C LEU A 78 -6.62 -10.15 7.60
N ASP A 79 -7.11 -11.38 7.46
CA ASP A 79 -8.57 -11.60 7.50
C ASP A 79 -9.04 -11.60 8.96
N SER A 80 -9.61 -10.47 9.39
CA SER A 80 -10.14 -10.26 10.74
C SER A 80 -11.31 -11.19 11.13
N ARG A 81 -11.85 -11.99 10.19
CA ARG A 81 -12.88 -13.00 10.49
C ARG A 81 -12.31 -14.31 11.06
N GLN A 82 -11.02 -14.58 10.89
CA GLN A 82 -10.29 -15.72 11.47
C GLN A 82 -8.90 -15.27 11.91
N ALA A 83 -8.86 -14.40 12.93
CA ALA A 83 -7.64 -13.72 13.38
C ALA A 83 -6.52 -14.68 13.84
N GLU A 84 -6.83 -15.92 14.22
CA GLU A 84 -5.83 -16.85 14.75
C GLU A 84 -4.96 -17.53 13.68
N ASN A 85 -5.34 -17.59 12.39
CA ASN A 85 -4.65 -18.46 11.42
C ASN A 85 -4.48 -17.95 9.97
N ALA A 86 -4.78 -16.69 9.65
CA ALA A 86 -4.73 -16.21 8.25
C ALA A 86 -3.89 -14.94 8.08
N LEU A 87 -2.58 -15.08 8.24
CA LEU A 87 -1.59 -14.08 7.82
C LEU A 87 -0.99 -14.51 6.48
N LEU A 88 -1.23 -13.73 5.44
CA LEU A 88 -0.51 -13.86 4.16
C LEU A 88 0.31 -12.59 3.95
N SER A 89 1.58 -12.77 3.63
CA SER A 89 2.48 -11.68 3.28
C SER A 89 3.29 -12.01 2.03
N THR A 90 3.51 -11.00 1.21
CA THR A 90 4.38 -11.07 0.03
C THR A 90 5.14 -9.75 -0.10
N VAL A 91 6.35 -9.81 -0.64
CA VAL A 91 7.06 -8.60 -1.09
C VAL A 91 6.41 -8.14 -2.38
N ALA A 92 6.31 -6.82 -2.58
CA ALA A 92 5.87 -6.28 -3.87
C ALA A 92 6.93 -6.57 -4.94
N PHE A 93 6.49 -6.97 -6.13
CA PHE A 93 7.40 -7.15 -7.25
C PHE A 93 7.90 -5.77 -7.74
N PRO A 94 9.22 -5.57 -7.93
CA PRO A 94 9.74 -4.33 -8.49
C PRO A 94 9.31 -4.21 -9.96
N ALA A 95 8.41 -3.27 -10.25
CA ALA A 95 8.17 -2.79 -11.61
C ALA A 95 9.20 -1.70 -11.91
N GLY A 96 9.90 -1.81 -13.04
CA GLY A 96 11.07 -1.01 -13.40
C GLY A 96 10.84 0.48 -13.53
#